data_AF-A0A239SG26-F1
#
_entry.id   AF-A0A239SG26-F1
#
_cell.length_a   1.000
_cell.length_b   1.000
_cell.length_c   1.000
_cell.angle_alpha   90.00
_cell.angle_beta   90.00
_cell.angle_gamma   90.00
#
_symmetry.space_group_name_H-M   'P 1'
#
loop_
_entity.id
_entity.type
_entity.pdbx_description
1 polymer ?
#
loop_
_entity_poly.entity_id
_entity_poly.type
_entity_poly.pdbx_seq_one_letter_code
_entity_poly.pdbx_strand_id
1 'polypeptide(L)'
;MKQISNATSWRRLGAHALVGVALLGGVAKAALAADDTSPVGVWKTIDDSTGKPKALVTISEKDGEYVGVITKGLGENDDPARVCDKCTDERKGQKMLGMQIIRGIKKDGDSYGGGYILDPENGKDYKCKMTVTDGGKKLDVRGFIGISLIGRTQTWIREQ
;
A
#
# COMPACT_ATOMS: atom_id res chain seq x y z
N MET A 1 75.72 -69.02 0.26
CA MET A 1 76.62 -68.34 1.20
C MET A 1 76.01 -66.98 1.51
N LYS A 2 75.58 -66.76 2.77
CA LYS A 2 75.00 -65.52 3.39
C LYS A 2 73.71 -64.94 2.76
N GLN A 3 72.52 -64.96 3.39
CA GLN A 3 72.01 -64.43 4.67
C GLN A 3 71.36 -63.02 4.58
N ILE A 4 70.06 -62.96 4.96
CA ILE A 4 69.24 -61.89 5.62
C ILE A 4 68.98 -60.60 4.79
N SER A 5 67.72 -60.19 4.52
CA SER A 5 66.77 -59.63 5.51
C SER A 5 65.30 -59.56 5.02
N ASN A 6 64.38 -59.83 5.94
CA ASN A 6 62.92 -59.64 5.86
C ASN A 6 62.51 -58.16 5.92
N ALA A 7 61.39 -57.79 5.29
CA ALA A 7 60.14 -57.40 5.98
C ALA A 7 59.15 -56.68 5.04
N THR A 8 58.01 -57.36 4.86
CA THR A 8 56.62 -56.87 4.85
C THR A 8 56.35 -55.37 4.95
N SER A 9 55.52 -54.87 4.01
CA SER A 9 54.21 -54.22 4.27
C SER A 9 53.90 -53.15 3.22
N TRP A 10 53.09 -53.50 2.23
CA TRP A 10 52.35 -52.53 1.43
C TRP A 10 51.22 -51.91 2.26
N ARG A 11 51.27 -50.59 2.48
CA ARG A 11 50.06 -49.79 2.66
C ARG A 11 50.13 -48.54 1.80
N ARG A 12 49.02 -48.38 1.06
CA ARG A 12 48.65 -47.38 0.07
C ARG A 12 48.69 -45.97 0.65
N LEU A 13 48.88 -44.98 -0.23
CA LEU A 13 48.27 -43.63 -0.25
C LEU A 13 48.86 -42.92 -1.49
N GLY A 14 48.16 -42.53 -2.54
CA GLY A 14 46.73 -42.65 -2.79
C GLY A 14 46.16 -41.63 -3.78
N ALA A 15 46.90 -40.96 -4.68
CA ALA A 15 46.39 -39.87 -5.54
C ALA A 15 45.67 -38.76 -4.73
N HIS A 16 45.58 -37.53 -5.18
CA HIS A 16 44.31 -36.97 -5.62
C HIS A 16 44.68 -35.54 -6.03
N ALA A 17 44.52 -35.24 -7.31
CA ALA A 17 44.55 -33.89 -7.83
C ALA A 17 43.40 -33.10 -7.18
N LEU A 18 43.71 -32.02 -6.47
CA LEU A 18 42.70 -31.08 -5.98
C LEU A 18 42.50 -29.99 -7.04
N VAL A 19 41.59 -30.25 -7.98
CA VAL A 19 40.96 -29.20 -8.78
C VAL A 19 39.93 -28.54 -7.87
N GLY A 20 40.29 -27.37 -7.32
CA GLY A 20 39.37 -26.56 -6.54
C GLY A 20 38.32 -25.90 -7.45
N VAL A 21 37.15 -26.53 -7.60
CA VAL A 21 35.98 -25.87 -8.17
C VAL A 21 35.36 -24.99 -7.09
N ALA A 22 35.65 -23.70 -7.12
CA ALA A 22 34.95 -22.71 -6.31
C ALA A 22 33.53 -22.53 -6.87
N LEU A 23 32.56 -23.23 -6.27
CA LEU A 23 31.13 -22.97 -6.49
C LEU A 23 30.76 -21.63 -5.85
N LEU A 24 30.82 -20.56 -6.65
CA LEU A 24 30.19 -19.28 -6.30
C LEU A 24 28.66 -19.47 -6.37
N GLY A 25 28.07 -19.89 -5.26
CA GLY A 25 26.63 -19.95 -5.08
C GLY A 25 26.04 -18.54 -5.16
N GLY A 26 25.40 -18.22 -6.28
CA GLY A 26 24.66 -16.97 -6.46
C GLY A 26 23.43 -16.96 -5.58
N VAL A 27 23.37 -16.04 -4.61
CA VAL A 27 22.18 -15.80 -3.79
C VAL A 27 21.19 -15.01 -4.65
N ALA A 28 20.21 -15.68 -5.25
CA ALA A 28 19.12 -15.00 -5.94
C ALA A 28 18.27 -14.26 -4.89
N LYS A 29 18.42 -12.93 -4.81
CA LYS A 29 17.47 -12.09 -4.08
C LYS A 29 16.15 -12.11 -4.85
N ALA A 30 15.18 -12.88 -4.36
CA ALA A 30 13.81 -12.75 -4.81
C ALA A 30 13.34 -11.33 -4.47
N ALA A 31 13.18 -10.47 -5.47
CA ALA A 31 12.49 -9.21 -5.32
C ALA A 31 11.02 -9.54 -5.06
N LEU A 32 10.55 -9.34 -3.84
CA LEU A 32 9.12 -9.27 -3.56
C LEU A 32 8.58 -8.12 -4.41
N ALA A 33 7.81 -8.43 -5.44
CA ALA A 33 7.04 -7.43 -6.14
C ALA A 33 6.12 -6.75 -5.12
N ALA A 34 6.21 -5.42 -5.02
CA ALA A 34 5.24 -4.67 -4.26
C ALA A 34 3.85 -5.00 -4.81
N ASP A 35 2.87 -5.23 -3.94
CA ASP A 35 1.50 -5.38 -4.35
C ASP A 35 0.99 -4.01 -4.80
N ASP A 36 1.24 -3.67 -6.06
CA ASP A 36 0.81 -2.44 -6.72
C ASP A 36 -0.74 -2.30 -6.73
N THR A 37 -1.48 -3.30 -6.23
CA THR A 37 -2.94 -3.30 -6.12
C THR A 37 -3.46 -2.92 -4.73
N SER A 38 -2.57 -2.63 -3.78
CA SER A 38 -2.96 -2.14 -2.45
C SER A 38 -3.29 -0.65 -2.46
N PRO A 39 -4.39 -0.20 -1.81
CA PRO A 39 -4.75 1.20 -1.69
C PRO A 39 -3.91 1.92 -0.61
N VAL A 40 -3.08 1.21 0.15
CA VAL A 40 -2.17 1.82 1.12
C VAL A 40 -1.19 2.74 0.39
N GLY A 41 -1.04 3.97 0.90
CA GLY A 41 -0.19 4.99 0.29
C GLY A 41 -0.74 6.40 0.44
N VAL A 42 -0.07 7.36 -0.20
CA VAL A 42 -0.49 8.76 -0.23
C VAL A 42 -1.15 9.04 -1.58
N TRP A 43 -2.32 9.68 -1.54
CA TRP A 43 -3.15 9.91 -2.72
C TRP A 43 -3.53 11.38 -2.83
N LYS A 44 -3.29 11.95 -4.01
CA LYS A 44 -3.77 13.27 -4.41
C LYS A 44 -5.21 13.17 -4.89
N THR A 45 -6.13 13.79 -4.16
CA THR A 45 -7.55 13.81 -4.50
C THR A 45 -7.82 14.85 -5.58
N ILE A 46 -8.65 14.52 -6.58
CA ILE A 46 -9.04 15.43 -7.65
C ILE A 46 -10.53 15.75 -7.53
N ASP A 47 -10.87 17.03 -7.59
CA ASP A 47 -12.26 17.47 -7.66
C ASP A 47 -12.89 17.04 -9.00
N ASP A 48 -13.97 16.28 -8.95
CA ASP A 48 -14.66 15.74 -10.13
C ASP A 48 -15.36 16.82 -10.98
N SER A 49 -15.66 17.98 -10.40
CA SER A 49 -16.34 19.08 -11.08
C SER A 49 -15.38 20.08 -11.72
N THR A 50 -14.23 20.33 -11.09
CA THR A 50 -13.26 21.34 -11.54
C THR A 50 -11.96 20.76 -12.09
N GLY A 51 -11.66 19.48 -11.83
CA GLY A 51 -10.41 18.83 -12.20
C GLY A 51 -9.19 19.27 -11.38
N LYS A 52 -9.39 20.10 -10.34
CA LYS A 52 -8.29 20.64 -9.52
C LYS A 52 -7.91 19.68 -8.38
N PRO A 53 -6.63 19.60 -8.00
CA PRO A 53 -6.21 18.91 -6.78
C PRO A 53 -6.80 19.57 -5.52
N LYS A 54 -7.27 18.77 -4.56
CA LYS A 54 -7.86 19.27 -3.30
C LYS A 54 -7.04 18.97 -2.06
N ALA A 55 -6.50 17.77 -1.95
CA ALA A 55 -5.81 17.31 -0.75
C ALA A 55 -4.87 16.14 -1.06
N LEU A 56 -3.96 15.87 -0.12
CA LEU A 56 -3.32 14.57 0.05
C LEU A 56 -4.04 13.81 1.15
N VAL A 57 -4.40 12.57 0.84
CA VAL A 57 -5.00 11.61 1.78
C VAL A 57 -4.06 10.43 1.92
N THR A 58 -3.66 10.14 3.15
CA THR A 58 -2.86 8.95 3.46
C THR A 58 -3.80 7.82 3.86
N ILE A 59 -3.73 6.71 3.13
CA ILE A 59 -4.43 5.48 3.44
C ILE A 59 -3.45 4.50 4.08
N SER A 60 -3.83 3.97 5.25
CA SER A 60 -3.11 2.93 5.98
C SER A 60 -4.04 1.73 6.23
N GLU A 61 -3.44 0.56 6.41
CA GLU A 61 -4.15 -0.66 6.80
C GLU A 61 -3.76 -1.06 8.22
N LYS A 62 -4.75 -1.47 9.01
CA LYS A 62 -4.56 -2.04 10.34
C LYS A 62 -5.64 -3.10 10.59
N ASP A 63 -5.21 -4.31 10.94
CA ASP A 63 -6.09 -5.42 11.31
C ASP A 63 -7.17 -5.75 10.23
N GLY A 64 -6.81 -5.58 8.96
CA GLY A 64 -7.66 -5.79 7.80
C GLY A 64 -8.60 -4.63 7.47
N GLU A 65 -8.53 -3.52 8.22
CA GLU A 65 -9.31 -2.31 7.98
C GLU A 65 -8.44 -1.20 7.38
N TYR A 66 -8.96 -0.55 6.34
CA TYR A 66 -8.32 0.57 5.65
C TYR A 66 -8.87 1.89 6.15
N VAL A 67 -7.96 2.75 6.60
CA VAL A 67 -8.25 4.06 7.20
C VAL A 67 -7.60 5.13 6.34
N GLY A 68 -8.31 6.23 6.09
CA GLY A 68 -7.82 7.35 5.28
C GLY A 68 -7.90 8.67 6.03
N VAL A 69 -6.79 9.40 6.08
CA VAL A 69 -6.63 10.66 6.80
C VAL A 69 -6.16 11.77 5.86
N ILE A 70 -6.75 12.95 5.96
CA ILE A 70 -6.27 14.14 5.23
C ILE A 70 -4.94 14.59 5.87
N THR A 71 -3.85 14.51 5.12
CA THR A 71 -2.51 14.87 5.60
C THR A 71 -2.00 16.19 5.06
N LYS A 72 -2.63 16.73 4.00
CA LYS A 72 -2.34 18.07 3.47
C LYS A 72 -3.50 18.60 2.62
N GLY A 73 -3.82 19.88 2.72
CA GLY A 73 -4.69 20.57 1.75
C GLY A 73 -3.90 21.02 0.51
N LEU A 74 -4.55 21.20 -0.63
CA LEU A 74 -3.90 21.66 -1.86
C LEU A 74 -4.68 22.80 -2.51
N GLY A 75 -3.96 23.74 -3.14
CA GLY A 75 -4.55 24.89 -3.81
C GLY A 75 -5.34 25.76 -2.83
N GLU A 76 -6.61 26.03 -3.14
CA GLU A 76 -7.52 26.79 -2.27
C GLU A 76 -7.79 26.11 -0.92
N ASN A 77 -7.45 24.82 -0.81
CA ASN A 77 -7.66 24.02 0.39
C ASN A 77 -6.44 23.95 1.32
N ASP A 78 -5.29 24.55 0.96
CA ASP A 78 -4.00 24.46 1.70
C ASP A 78 -3.94 25.35 2.97
N ASP A 79 -5.09 25.79 3.47
CA ASP A 79 -5.16 26.45 4.79
C ASP A 79 -5.32 25.41 5.91
N PRO A 80 -4.32 25.24 6.79
CA PRO A 80 -4.36 24.26 7.88
C PRO A 80 -5.34 24.62 9.00
N ALA A 81 -5.91 25.84 9.01
CA ALA A 81 -6.93 26.26 9.96
C ALA A 81 -8.35 25.84 9.57
N ARG A 82 -8.55 25.31 8.36
CA ARG A 82 -9.86 24.86 7.89
C ARG A 82 -10.45 23.76 8.78
N VAL A 83 -11.74 23.90 9.08
CA VAL A 83 -12.51 23.00 9.94
C VAL A 83 -13.72 22.44 9.20
N CYS A 84 -14.22 21.28 9.63
CA CYS A 84 -15.48 20.74 9.10
C CYS A 84 -16.69 21.38 9.77
N ASP A 85 -17.14 22.55 9.30
CA ASP A 85 -18.29 23.25 9.88
C ASP A 85 -19.64 22.56 9.58
N LYS A 86 -19.70 21.81 8.47
CA LYS A 86 -20.92 21.13 8.02
C LYS A 86 -21.09 19.71 8.57
N CYS A 87 -20.03 19.14 9.15
CA CYS A 87 -20.13 17.85 9.83
C CYS A 87 -21.20 17.93 10.94
N THR A 88 -21.91 16.83 11.17
CA THR A 88 -22.98 16.77 12.17
C THR A 88 -22.65 15.91 13.38
N ASP A 89 -21.44 15.34 13.40
CA ASP A 89 -20.95 14.42 14.42
C ASP A 89 -19.77 15.04 15.20
N GLU A 90 -18.98 14.22 15.89
CA GLU A 90 -17.83 14.66 16.69
C GLU A 90 -16.76 15.41 15.89
N ARG A 91 -16.78 15.33 14.55
CA ARG A 91 -15.84 16.02 13.67
C ARG A 91 -16.27 17.45 13.36
N LYS A 92 -17.47 17.88 13.80
CA LYS A 92 -17.94 19.26 13.63
C LYS A 92 -17.01 20.25 14.32
N GLY A 93 -16.57 21.25 13.57
CA GLY A 93 -15.64 22.29 14.05
C GLY A 93 -14.21 21.78 14.31
N GLN A 94 -13.92 20.51 14.01
CA GLN A 94 -12.56 19.98 14.09
C GLN A 94 -11.79 20.30 12.81
N LYS A 95 -10.47 20.43 12.95
CA LYS A 95 -9.58 20.67 11.80
C LYS A 95 -9.72 19.56 10.78
N MET A 96 -9.81 19.94 9.50
CA MET A 96 -9.80 18.97 8.41
C MET A 96 -8.41 18.32 8.26
N LEU A 97 -7.33 19.07 8.53
CA LEU A 97 -5.99 18.50 8.59
C LEU A 97 -5.89 17.50 9.76
N GLY A 98 -5.51 16.27 9.45
CA GLY A 98 -5.48 15.16 10.40
C GLY A 98 -6.82 14.44 10.58
N MET A 99 -7.89 14.87 9.90
CA MET A 99 -9.20 14.25 10.01
C MET A 99 -9.25 12.90 9.29
N GLN A 100 -9.73 11.87 9.99
CA GLN A 100 -10.08 10.60 9.38
C GLN A 100 -11.37 10.75 8.57
N ILE A 101 -11.26 10.53 7.27
CA ILE A 101 -12.38 10.59 6.34
C ILE A 101 -12.78 9.22 5.80
N ILE A 102 -11.89 8.24 5.73
CA ILE A 102 -12.21 6.86 5.30
C ILE A 102 -12.16 5.93 6.52
N ARG A 103 -13.20 5.11 6.69
CA ARG A 103 -13.34 4.18 7.84
C ARG A 103 -14.16 2.95 7.51
N GLY A 104 -13.93 1.84 8.21
CA GLY A 104 -14.68 0.60 8.08
C GLY A 104 -14.47 -0.14 6.76
N ILE A 105 -13.49 0.27 5.96
CA ILE A 105 -13.23 -0.33 4.64
C ILE A 105 -12.43 -1.61 4.81
N LYS A 106 -12.83 -2.67 4.12
CA LYS A 106 -12.13 -3.97 4.09
C LYS A 106 -11.93 -4.43 2.65
N LYS A 107 -11.00 -5.35 2.43
CA LYS A 107 -10.82 -6.00 1.13
C LYS A 107 -12.07 -6.83 0.77
N ASP A 108 -12.53 -6.68 -0.46
CA ASP A 108 -13.72 -7.30 -1.03
C ASP A 108 -13.42 -7.72 -2.48
N GLY A 109 -12.91 -8.95 -2.63
CA GLY A 109 -12.37 -9.48 -3.89
C GLY A 109 -11.21 -8.62 -4.41
N ASP A 110 -11.37 -8.10 -5.62
CA ASP A 110 -10.41 -7.20 -6.30
C ASP A 110 -10.63 -5.72 -5.94
N SER A 111 -11.51 -5.43 -4.98
CA SER A 111 -11.86 -4.08 -4.57
C SER A 111 -11.86 -3.94 -3.04
N TYR A 112 -12.19 -2.75 -2.55
CA TYR A 112 -12.25 -2.44 -1.13
C TYR A 112 -13.57 -1.75 -0.83
N GLY A 113 -14.29 -2.19 0.20
CA GLY A 113 -15.64 -1.67 0.48
C GLY A 113 -16.14 -1.99 1.87
N GLY A 114 -17.46 -1.86 2.07
CA GLY A 114 -18.14 -2.13 3.34
C GLY A 114 -18.12 -0.96 4.35
N GLY A 115 -17.33 0.07 4.07
CA GLY A 115 -17.14 1.24 4.93
C GLY A 115 -17.70 2.54 4.35
N TYR A 116 -17.19 3.65 4.89
CA TYR A 116 -17.68 5.00 4.61
C TYR A 116 -16.55 5.96 4.28
N ILE A 117 -16.90 6.98 3.49
CA ILE A 117 -16.09 8.17 3.26
C ILE A 117 -16.89 9.42 3.66
N LEU A 118 -16.28 10.30 4.46
CA LEU A 118 -16.79 11.63 4.76
C LEU A 118 -16.34 12.60 3.66
N ASP A 119 -17.29 13.39 3.14
CA ASP A 119 -16.98 14.63 2.42
C ASP A 119 -17.04 15.81 3.41
N PRO A 120 -15.91 16.33 3.90
CA PRO A 120 -15.92 17.41 4.88
C PRO A 120 -16.42 18.74 4.29
N GLU A 121 -16.48 18.88 2.96
CA GLU A 121 -17.01 20.08 2.29
C GLU A 121 -18.54 20.17 2.35
N ASN A 122 -19.21 19.05 2.61
CA ASN A 122 -20.66 19.00 2.75
C ASN A 122 -21.15 18.32 4.05
N GLY A 123 -20.22 17.76 4.82
CA GLY A 123 -20.46 17.15 6.13
C GLY A 123 -21.13 15.77 6.09
N LYS A 124 -21.26 15.14 4.92
CA LYS A 124 -22.00 13.89 4.75
C LYS A 124 -21.07 12.70 4.62
N ASP A 125 -21.50 11.60 5.22
CA ASP A 125 -20.91 10.30 5.00
C ASP A 125 -21.61 9.54 3.86
N TYR A 126 -20.80 8.92 3.04
CA TYR A 126 -21.23 8.08 1.93
C TYR A 126 -20.69 6.68 2.11
N LYS A 127 -21.46 5.66 1.69
CA LYS A 127 -20.88 4.33 1.53
C LYS A 127 -19.75 4.43 0.51
N CYS A 128 -18.64 3.77 0.79
CA CYS A 128 -17.45 3.88 -0.03
C CYS A 128 -17.06 2.53 -0.63
N LYS A 129 -16.70 2.56 -1.91
CA LYS A 129 -16.01 1.48 -2.61
C LYS A 129 -14.78 2.06 -3.29
N MET A 130 -13.63 1.42 -3.14
CA MET A 130 -12.38 1.81 -3.74
C MET A 130 -11.84 0.69 -4.64
N THR A 131 -11.29 1.06 -5.79
CA THR A 131 -10.60 0.13 -6.69
C THR A 131 -9.29 0.75 -7.12
N VAL A 132 -8.20 0.03 -6.91
CA VAL A 132 -6.88 0.44 -7.40
C VAL A 132 -6.80 0.10 -8.89
N THR A 133 -6.42 1.09 -9.70
CA THR A 133 -6.39 0.98 -11.17
C THR A 133 -5.07 1.47 -11.73
N ASP A 134 -4.87 1.32 -13.04
CA ASP A 134 -3.70 1.84 -13.76
C ASP A 134 -2.36 1.35 -13.17
N GLY A 135 -2.30 0.05 -12.85
CA GLY A 135 -1.12 -0.58 -12.26
C GLY A 135 -0.69 0.08 -10.95
N GLY A 136 -1.66 0.46 -10.11
CA GLY A 136 -1.40 1.08 -8.82
C GLY A 136 -1.34 2.60 -8.85
N LYS A 137 -1.29 3.25 -10.01
CA LYS A 137 -1.09 4.70 -10.10
C LYS A 137 -2.35 5.51 -9.79
N LYS A 138 -3.52 4.87 -9.86
CA LYS A 138 -4.83 5.50 -9.65
C LYS A 138 -5.65 4.74 -8.63
N LEU A 139 -6.53 5.48 -7.95
CA LEU A 139 -7.53 4.93 -7.05
C LEU A 139 -8.88 5.53 -7.41
N ASP A 140 -9.79 4.70 -7.90
CA ASP A 140 -11.17 5.10 -8.11
C ASP A 140 -11.93 4.96 -6.79
N VAL A 141 -12.34 6.09 -6.23
CA VAL A 141 -13.07 6.20 -4.96
C VAL A 141 -14.51 6.57 -5.25
N ARG A 142 -15.44 5.64 -5.01
CA ARG A 142 -16.87 5.83 -5.24
C ARG A 142 -17.62 6.02 -3.93
N GLY A 143 -18.21 7.20 -3.75
CA GLY A 143 -19.15 7.52 -2.69
C GLY A 143 -20.60 7.42 -3.18
N PHE A 144 -21.47 6.71 -2.45
CA PHE A 144 -22.87 6.51 -2.83
C PHE A 144 -23.84 6.46 -1.63
N ILE A 145 -25.12 6.70 -1.91
CA ILE A 145 -26.22 6.65 -0.93
C ILE A 145 -27.07 5.41 -1.20
N GLY A 146 -27.22 4.53 -0.21
CA GLY A 146 -28.03 3.31 -0.33
C GLY A 146 -27.37 2.25 -1.22
N ILE A 147 -27.69 2.28 -2.52
CA ILE A 147 -27.13 1.41 -3.57
C ILE A 147 -26.05 2.12 -4.38
N SER A 148 -25.07 1.36 -4.90
CA SER A 148 -23.91 1.92 -5.60
C SER A 148 -24.24 2.66 -6.90
N LEU A 149 -25.43 2.48 -7.47
CA LEU A 149 -25.87 3.16 -8.68
C LEU A 149 -26.08 4.68 -8.46
N ILE A 150 -26.43 5.10 -7.24
CA ILE A 150 -26.71 6.50 -6.90
C ILE A 150 -25.52 7.08 -6.13
N GLY A 151 -24.53 7.57 -6.88
CA GLY A 151 -23.30 8.09 -6.31
C GLY A 151 -22.36 8.68 -7.35
N ARG A 152 -21.19 9.12 -6.90
CA ARG A 152 -20.14 9.70 -7.73
C ARG A 152 -18.83 8.96 -7.51
N THR A 153 -18.01 8.92 -8.55
CA THR A 153 -16.66 8.36 -8.49
C THR A 153 -15.67 9.48 -8.72
N GLN A 154 -14.66 9.57 -7.85
CA GLN A 154 -13.49 10.41 -8.04
C GLN A 154 -12.29 9.50 -8.31
N THR A 155 -11.42 9.92 -9.24
CA THR A 155 -10.14 9.25 -9.48
C THR A 155 -9.05 10.03 -8.76
N TRP A 156 -8.39 9.37 -7.81
CA TRP A 156 -7.25 9.91 -7.10
C TRP A 156 -5.95 9.43 -7.73
N ILE A 157 -4.90 10.24 -7.63
CA ILE A 157 -3.59 9.96 -8.22
C ILE A 157 -2.62 9.60 -7.10
N ARG A 158 -1.86 8.50 -7.25
CA ARG A 158 -0.86 8.13 -6.24
C ARG A 158 0.26 9.17 -6.21
N GLU A 159 0.62 9.62 -5.02
CA GLU A 159 1.81 10.43 -4.82
C GLU A 159 3.04 9.51 -4.79
N GLN A 160 4.04 9.82 -5.62
CA GLN A 160 5.30 9.07 -5.72
C GLN A 160 6.33 9.57 -4.71
#